data_AF-A0A938ASR9-F1
#
_entry.id   AF-A0A938ASR9-F1
#
_cell.length_a   1.000
_cell.length_b   1.000
_cell.length_c   1.000
_cell.angle_alpha   90.00
_cell.angle_beta   90.00
_cell.angle_gamma   90.00
#
_symmetry.space_group_name_H-M   'P 1'
#
loop_
_entity.id
_entity.type
_entity.pdbx_description
1 polymer ?
#
loop_
_entity_poly.entity_id
_entity_poly.type
_entity_poly.pdbx_seq_one_letter_code
_entity_poly.pdbx_strand_id
1 'polypeptide(L)'
;HHRVKNNLQAIIALISMQTEQIGDARITQSLQELQERAYTMALVYEQLYQSENLAQIPIQPYLQNLSAHVFQAFGGGRAIKLSVEAAPVSLDVETALPCGLIVNELLTNALKYSFPGGSKDGAEVRVEFRAEEATYTLVVSDNGVSLPPGLDWRKAKTMGLRLVSFWATHQLGGKLEVDDRQGTAFQITFGEQPKK
;
A
#
# COMPACT_ATOMS: atom_id res chain seq x y z
N HIS A 1 -9.71 -5.21 -19.47
CA HIS A 1 -9.86 -5.04 -18.01
C HIS A 1 -10.29 -6.31 -17.26
N HIS A 2 -11.26 -7.10 -17.73
CA HIS A 2 -11.65 -8.36 -17.07
C HIS A 2 -10.60 -9.48 -17.07
N ARG A 3 -9.74 -9.60 -18.10
CA ARG A 3 -8.75 -10.69 -18.16
C ARG A 3 -7.69 -10.62 -17.05
N VAL A 4 -7.22 -9.43 -16.68
CA VAL A 4 -6.23 -9.26 -15.59
C VAL A 4 -6.87 -9.57 -14.23
N LYS A 5 -8.10 -9.09 -13.98
CA LYS A 5 -8.89 -9.44 -12.78
C LYS A 5 -9.13 -10.94 -12.69
N ASN A 6 -9.55 -11.59 -13.78
CA ASN A 6 -9.77 -13.04 -13.84
C ASN A 6 -8.47 -13.82 -13.60
N ASN A 7 -7.34 -13.35 -14.14
CA ASN A 7 -6.05 -13.97 -13.91
C ASN A 7 -5.61 -13.85 -12.44
N LEU A 8 -5.79 -12.68 -11.82
CA LEU A 8 -5.49 -12.48 -10.41
C LEU A 8 -6.41 -13.35 -9.52
N GLN A 9 -7.70 -13.44 -9.84
CA GLN A 9 -8.64 -14.32 -9.14
C GLN A 9 -8.27 -15.81 -9.30
N ALA A 10 -7.83 -16.23 -10.48
CA ALA A 10 -7.33 -17.58 -10.70
C ALA A 10 -6.04 -17.86 -9.90
N ILE A 11 -5.11 -16.91 -9.86
CA ILE A 11 -3.88 -17.00 -9.05
C ILE A 11 -4.23 -17.10 -7.56
N ILE A 12 -5.16 -16.27 -7.07
CA ILE A 12 -5.65 -16.32 -5.68
C ILE A 12 -6.25 -17.70 -5.37
N ALA A 13 -7.11 -18.22 -6.25
CA ALA A 13 -7.74 -19.53 -6.06
C ALA A 13 -6.72 -20.68 -6.01
N LEU A 14 -5.71 -20.66 -6.90
CA LEU A 14 -4.63 -21.65 -6.90
C LEU A 14 -3.80 -21.61 -5.62
N ILE A 15 -3.50 -20.41 -5.11
CA ILE A 15 -2.80 -20.22 -3.83
C ILE A 15 -3.64 -20.79 -2.68
N SER A 16 -4.97 -20.52 -2.65
CA SER A 16 -5.88 -21.10 -1.64
C SER A 16 -5.80 -22.63 -1.62
N MET A 17 -5.93 -23.25 -2.79
CA MET A 17 -5.94 -24.71 -2.93
C MET A 17 -4.62 -25.34 -2.47
N GLN A 18 -3.48 -24.70 -2.75
CA GLN A 18 -2.18 -25.18 -2.28
C GLN A 18 -2.00 -24.98 -0.77
N THR A 19 -2.52 -23.87 -0.23
CA THR A 19 -2.40 -23.55 1.20
C THR A 19 -3.14 -24.57 2.08
N GLU A 20 -4.31 -25.05 1.64
CA GLU A 20 -5.10 -26.07 2.33
C GLU A 20 -4.41 -27.45 2.41
N GLN A 21 -3.49 -27.74 1.48
CA GLN A 21 -2.80 -29.03 1.38
C GLN A 21 -1.47 -29.07 2.14
N ILE A 22 -1.03 -27.95 2.71
CA ILE A 22 0.29 -27.82 3.33
C ILE A 22 0.16 -27.80 4.86
N GLY A 23 0.89 -28.69 5.53
CA GLY A 23 0.92 -28.80 7.00
C GLY A 23 2.01 -27.97 7.70
N ASP A 24 2.89 -27.27 6.96
CA ASP A 24 3.92 -26.41 7.54
C ASP A 24 3.39 -24.98 7.72
N ALA A 25 3.20 -24.57 8.98
CA ALA A 25 2.68 -23.27 9.36
C ALA A 25 3.45 -22.08 8.75
N ARG A 26 4.76 -22.21 8.51
CA ARG A 26 5.57 -21.13 7.89
C ARG A 26 5.26 -20.97 6.40
N ILE A 27 5.03 -22.09 5.71
CA ILE A 27 4.67 -22.09 4.29
C ILE A 27 3.24 -21.58 4.13
N THR A 28 2.32 -22.04 4.98
CA THR A 28 0.94 -21.55 5.04
C THR A 28 0.90 -20.04 5.23
N GLN A 29 1.66 -19.50 6.19
CA GLN A 29 1.74 -18.05 6.43
C GLN A 29 2.29 -17.31 5.20
N SER A 30 3.33 -17.84 4.55
CA SER A 30 3.92 -17.22 3.35
C SER A 30 2.93 -17.19 2.17
N LEU A 31 2.11 -18.23 2.01
CA LEU A 31 1.09 -18.32 0.98
C LEU A 31 -0.11 -17.40 1.27
N GLN A 32 -0.52 -17.29 2.54
CA GLN A 32 -1.53 -16.32 2.96
C GLN A 32 -1.09 -14.88 2.66
N GLU A 33 0.18 -14.53 2.94
CA GLU A 33 0.71 -13.22 2.56
C GLU A 33 0.70 -12.99 1.04
N LEU A 34 1.02 -14.01 0.24
CA LEU A 34 0.94 -13.91 -1.23
C LEU A 34 -0.51 -13.72 -1.71
N GLN A 35 -1.45 -14.40 -1.07
CA GLN A 35 -2.87 -14.30 -1.37
C GLN A 35 -3.42 -12.91 -1.06
N GLU A 36 -3.13 -12.38 0.13
CA GLU A 36 -3.50 -11.00 0.52
C GLU A 36 -2.97 -9.98 -0.49
N ARG A 37 -1.73 -10.13 -0.94
CA ARG A 37 -1.12 -9.25 -1.95
C ARG A 37 -1.78 -9.35 -3.31
N ALA A 38 -2.08 -10.57 -3.78
CA ALA A 38 -2.80 -10.75 -5.03
C ALA A 38 -4.21 -10.14 -4.96
N TYR A 39 -4.86 -10.22 -3.80
CA TYR A 39 -6.15 -9.58 -3.55
C TYR A 39 -6.03 -8.05 -3.58
N THR A 40 -5.00 -7.48 -2.94
CA THR A 40 -4.67 -6.05 -3.03
C THR A 40 -4.47 -5.60 -4.47
N MET A 41 -3.68 -6.33 -5.26
CA MET A 41 -3.45 -5.98 -6.67
C MET A 41 -4.75 -6.01 -7.45
N ALA A 42 -5.64 -6.98 -7.18
CA ALA A 42 -6.95 -7.06 -7.80
C ALA A 42 -7.87 -5.89 -7.40
N LEU A 43 -7.88 -5.50 -6.12
CA LEU A 43 -8.67 -4.37 -5.61
C LEU A 43 -8.19 -3.04 -6.19
N VAL A 44 -6.88 -2.79 -6.15
CA VAL A 44 -6.25 -1.62 -6.73
C VAL A 44 -6.55 -1.54 -8.24
N TYR A 45 -6.45 -2.67 -8.94
CA TYR A 45 -6.79 -2.75 -10.36
C TYR A 45 -8.28 -2.48 -10.60
N GLU A 46 -9.17 -3.04 -9.80
CA GLU A 46 -10.61 -2.79 -9.91
C GLU A 46 -10.95 -1.31 -9.70
N GLN A 47 -10.37 -0.66 -8.71
CA GLN A 47 -10.59 0.77 -8.44
C GLN A 47 -10.05 1.68 -9.57
N LEU A 48 -8.92 1.32 -10.18
CA LEU A 48 -8.34 2.10 -11.28
C LEU A 48 -9.09 1.93 -12.60
N TYR A 49 -9.69 0.77 -12.83
CA TYR A 49 -10.28 0.40 -14.12
C TYR A 49 -11.81 0.42 -14.16
N GLN A 50 -12.46 1.05 -13.17
CA GLN A 50 -13.91 1.27 -13.14
C GLN A 50 -14.37 2.48 -13.99
N SER A 51 -13.48 3.35 -14.47
CA SER A 51 -13.85 4.51 -15.32
C SER A 51 -13.64 4.25 -16.81
N GLU A 52 -14.51 4.81 -17.66
CA GLU A 52 -14.42 4.69 -19.12
C GLU A 52 -13.24 5.48 -19.74
N ASN A 53 -12.61 6.37 -18.97
CA ASN A 53 -11.51 7.22 -19.43
C ASN A 53 -10.23 6.97 -18.62
N LEU A 54 -9.51 5.92 -19.01
CA LEU A 54 -8.35 5.35 -18.30
C LEU A 54 -7.05 6.12 -18.48
N ALA A 55 -7.06 7.29 -19.11
CA ALA A 55 -5.84 8.04 -19.38
C ALA A 55 -5.32 8.79 -18.14
N GLN A 56 -6.22 9.14 -17.22
CA GLN A 56 -5.96 10.04 -16.09
C GLN A 56 -6.80 9.63 -14.89
N ILE A 57 -6.12 9.33 -13.78
CA ILE A 57 -6.69 8.88 -12.52
C ILE A 57 -6.66 10.04 -11.52
N PRO A 58 -7.82 10.56 -11.09
CA PRO A 58 -7.86 11.57 -10.02
C PRO A 58 -7.34 10.96 -8.71
N ILE A 59 -6.16 11.39 -8.24
CA ILE A 59 -5.43 10.70 -7.16
C ILE A 59 -6.14 10.84 -5.81
N GLN A 60 -6.78 11.99 -5.57
CA GLN A 60 -7.46 12.25 -4.30
C GLN A 60 -8.60 11.26 -4.01
N PRO A 61 -9.66 11.15 -4.84
CA PRO A 61 -10.72 10.18 -4.60
C PRO A 61 -10.21 8.74 -4.67
N TYR A 62 -9.19 8.48 -5.48
CA TYR A 62 -8.58 7.16 -5.56
C TYR A 62 -7.94 6.72 -4.23
N LEU A 63 -7.05 7.53 -3.64
CA LEU A 63 -6.39 7.20 -2.37
C LEU A 63 -7.37 7.19 -1.20
N GLN A 64 -8.39 8.06 -1.22
CA GLN A 64 -9.46 8.05 -0.22
C GLN A 64 -10.24 6.73 -0.24
N ASN A 65 -10.67 6.30 -1.43
CA ASN A 65 -11.41 5.05 -1.59
C ASN A 65 -10.54 3.84 -1.24
N LEU A 66 -9.29 3.79 -1.71
CA LEU A 66 -8.37 2.69 -1.40
C LEU A 66 -8.14 2.59 0.10
N SER A 67 -7.78 3.70 0.75
CA SER A 67 -7.44 3.71 2.18
C SER A 67 -8.64 3.33 3.04
N ALA A 68 -9.86 3.76 2.68
CA ALA A 68 -11.08 3.37 3.37
C ALA A 68 -11.33 1.85 3.29
N HIS A 69 -11.13 1.23 2.13
CA HIS A 69 -11.28 -0.22 1.98
C HIS A 69 -10.26 -0.99 2.81
N VAL A 70 -8.98 -0.60 2.74
CA VAL A 70 -7.92 -1.23 3.54
C VAL A 70 -8.20 -1.08 5.04
N PHE A 71 -8.66 0.10 5.45
CA PHE A 71 -9.01 0.36 6.84
C PHE A 71 -10.21 -0.47 7.31
N GLN A 72 -11.25 -0.64 6.48
CA GLN A 72 -12.36 -1.55 6.82
C GLN A 72 -11.90 -2.99 6.99
N ALA A 73 -10.98 -3.47 6.13
CA ALA A 73 -10.48 -4.84 6.17
C ALA A 73 -9.58 -5.14 7.38
N PHE A 74 -8.69 -4.21 7.76
CA PHE A 74 -7.64 -4.46 8.77
C PHE A 74 -7.73 -3.59 10.02
N GLY A 75 -8.41 -2.44 9.95
CA GLY A 75 -8.61 -1.50 11.05
C GLY A 75 -10.01 -1.55 11.69
N GLY A 76 -10.96 -2.27 11.07
CA GLY A 76 -12.34 -2.37 11.54
C GLY A 76 -12.45 -2.83 13.00
N GLY A 77 -13.25 -2.11 13.79
CA GLY A 77 -13.46 -2.40 15.22
C GLY A 77 -12.37 -1.89 16.17
N ARG A 78 -11.36 -1.17 15.65
CA ARG A 78 -10.30 -0.55 16.44
C ARG A 78 -10.50 0.97 16.49
N ALA A 79 -10.25 1.58 17.65
CA ALA A 79 -10.25 3.04 17.83
C ALA A 79 -8.99 3.70 17.21
N ILE A 80 -8.77 3.51 15.91
CA ILE A 80 -7.69 4.13 15.13
C ILE A 80 -8.33 5.15 14.20
N LYS A 81 -7.80 6.37 14.16
CA LYS A 81 -8.22 7.39 13.19
C LYS A 81 -7.46 7.19 11.88
N LEU A 82 -8.18 7.13 10.77
CA LEU A 82 -7.60 7.24 9.43
C LEU A 82 -7.76 8.68 8.93
N SER A 83 -6.66 9.30 8.48
CA SER A 83 -6.69 10.57 7.76
C SER A 83 -6.10 10.41 6.36
N VAL A 84 -6.75 10.98 5.35
CA VAL A 84 -6.28 10.94 3.95
C VAL A 84 -6.38 12.34 3.36
N GLU A 85 -5.22 12.93 3.08
CA GLU A 85 -5.09 14.27 2.51
C GLU A 85 -4.32 14.16 1.19
N ALA A 86 -4.99 14.43 0.07
CA ALA A 86 -4.37 14.25 -1.24
C ALA A 86 -4.67 15.45 -2.13
N ALA A 87 -3.64 15.90 -2.87
CA ALA A 87 -3.74 16.99 -3.81
C ALA A 87 -4.75 16.65 -4.93
N PRO A 88 -5.53 17.63 -5.42
CA PRO A 88 -6.53 17.42 -6.47
C PRO A 88 -5.90 17.38 -7.86
N VAL A 89 -4.98 16.44 -8.08
CA VAL A 89 -4.30 16.21 -9.36
C VAL A 89 -4.73 14.88 -9.98
N SER A 90 -4.54 14.75 -11.29
CA SER A 90 -4.68 13.49 -11.99
C SER A 90 -3.32 12.95 -12.39
N LEU A 91 -3.14 11.64 -12.24
CA LEU A 91 -1.92 10.94 -12.67
C LEU A 91 -2.28 9.97 -13.80
N ASP A 92 -1.32 9.62 -14.63
CA ASP A 92 -1.51 8.45 -15.50
C ASP A 92 -1.64 7.16 -14.68
N VAL A 93 -2.17 6.12 -15.31
CA VAL A 93 -2.35 4.82 -14.65
C VAL A 93 -1.01 4.21 -14.26
N GLU A 94 0.04 4.43 -15.05
CA GLU A 94 1.39 3.92 -14.82
C GLU A 94 2.02 4.49 -13.54
N THR A 95 1.64 5.70 -13.13
CA THR A 95 2.05 6.35 -11.88
C THR A 95 1.07 6.08 -10.74
N ALA A 96 -0.25 6.14 -11.00
CA ALA A 96 -1.27 5.93 -9.98
C ALA A 96 -1.26 4.50 -9.40
N LEU A 97 -1.00 3.50 -10.24
CA LEU A 97 -0.97 2.09 -9.84
C LEU A 97 0.12 1.80 -8.80
N PRO A 98 1.42 2.14 -9.02
CA PRO A 98 2.44 2.03 -7.98
C PRO A 98 2.09 2.79 -6.69
N CYS A 99 1.50 3.98 -6.78
CA CYS A 99 1.09 4.75 -5.60
C CYS A 99 0.09 3.98 -4.74
N GLY A 100 -0.94 3.39 -5.37
CA GLY A 100 -1.92 2.60 -4.62
C GLY A 100 -1.35 1.33 -4.01
N LEU A 101 -0.47 0.63 -4.73
CA LEU A 101 0.20 -0.56 -4.20
C LEU A 101 1.07 -0.22 -2.98
N ILE A 102 1.81 0.89 -3.04
CA ILE A 102 2.60 1.40 -1.91
C ILE A 102 1.68 1.74 -0.72
N VAL A 103 0.61 2.52 -0.95
CA VAL A 103 -0.33 2.91 0.11
C VAL A 103 -0.94 1.68 0.77
N ASN A 104 -1.40 0.70 -0.02
CA ASN A 104 -1.98 -0.51 0.54
C ASN A 104 -0.99 -1.24 1.45
N GLU A 105 0.22 -1.56 0.97
CA GLU A 105 1.18 -2.32 1.78
C GLU A 105 1.55 -1.58 3.07
N LEU A 106 1.81 -0.28 2.98
CA LEU A 106 2.23 0.52 4.13
C LEU A 106 1.07 0.71 5.13
N LEU A 107 -0.14 0.97 4.65
CA LEU A 107 -1.33 1.11 5.49
C LEU A 107 -1.70 -0.21 6.16
N THR A 108 -1.65 -1.33 5.44
CA THR A 108 -1.85 -2.66 6.02
C THR A 108 -0.81 -2.96 7.10
N ASN A 109 0.47 -2.64 6.86
CA ASN A 109 1.51 -2.82 7.87
C ASN A 109 1.25 -1.97 9.11
N ALA A 110 0.88 -0.70 8.95
CA ALA A 110 0.56 0.18 10.07
C ALA A 110 -0.59 -0.37 10.92
N LEU A 111 -1.67 -0.82 10.27
CA LEU A 111 -2.85 -1.35 10.95
C LEU A 111 -2.57 -2.69 11.65
N LYS A 112 -1.77 -3.56 11.04
CA LYS A 112 -1.43 -4.88 11.61
C LYS A 112 -0.42 -4.79 12.75
N TYR A 113 0.59 -3.93 12.63
CA TYR A 113 1.79 -4.02 13.46
C TYR A 113 2.07 -2.80 14.35
N SER A 114 1.62 -1.60 14.00
CA SER A 114 1.98 -0.39 14.75
C SER A 114 1.23 -0.24 16.09
N PHE A 115 0.19 -1.04 16.33
CA PHE A 115 -0.63 -0.94 17.55
C PHE A 115 -0.84 -2.31 18.24
N PRO A 116 0.22 -2.99 18.71
CA PRO A 116 0.13 -4.38 19.22
C PRO A 116 -0.66 -4.53 20.52
N GLY A 117 -0.82 -3.46 21.31
CA GLY A 117 -1.61 -3.44 22.55
C GLY A 117 -3.06 -2.95 22.37
N GLY A 118 -3.54 -2.86 21.12
CA GLY A 118 -4.79 -2.18 20.81
C GLY A 118 -4.60 -0.68 20.54
N SER A 119 -5.69 -0.01 20.17
CA SER A 119 -5.69 1.42 19.85
C SER A 119 -5.69 2.23 21.16
N LYS A 120 -4.65 3.02 21.37
CA LYS A 120 -4.58 4.00 22.45
C LYS A 120 -5.34 5.26 22.04
N ASP A 121 -5.74 6.09 23.01
CA ASP A 121 -6.29 7.41 22.72
C ASP A 121 -5.36 8.19 21.80
N GLY A 122 -5.89 8.65 20.66
CA GLY A 122 -5.14 9.37 19.65
C GLY A 122 -4.39 8.52 18.63
N ALA A 123 -4.57 7.19 18.60
CA ALA A 123 -4.01 6.35 17.54
C ALA A 123 -4.45 6.84 16.15
N GLU A 124 -3.49 7.16 15.29
CA GLU A 124 -3.73 7.74 13.96
C GLU A 124 -2.82 7.06 12.93
N VAL A 125 -3.40 6.79 11.76
CA VAL A 125 -2.68 6.49 10.54
C VAL A 125 -3.08 7.51 9.49
N ARG A 126 -2.09 8.00 8.75
CA ARG A 126 -2.26 9.09 7.79
C ARG A 126 -1.65 8.72 6.44
N VAL A 127 -2.38 9.07 5.39
CA VAL A 127 -1.91 9.05 4.00
C VAL A 127 -1.92 10.48 3.49
N GLU A 128 -0.78 10.97 3.04
CA GLU A 128 -0.67 12.30 2.43
C GLU A 128 -0.14 12.18 1.00
N PHE A 129 -0.73 12.91 0.06
CA PHE A 129 -0.23 13.06 -1.30
C PHE A 129 -0.13 14.54 -1.65
N ARG A 130 1.08 15.02 -1.92
CA ARG A 130 1.37 16.41 -2.28
C ARG A 130 1.87 16.48 -3.71
N ALA A 131 1.51 17.57 -4.40
CA ALA A 131 1.97 17.87 -5.74
C ALA A 131 2.51 19.30 -5.75
N GLU A 132 3.82 19.43 -6.01
CA GLU A 132 4.54 20.70 -6.04
C GLU A 132 5.34 20.77 -7.35
N GLU A 133 4.93 21.66 -8.25
CA GLU A 133 5.51 21.79 -9.59
C GLU A 133 5.49 20.46 -10.37
N ALA A 134 6.66 19.87 -10.61
CA ALA A 134 6.85 18.59 -11.30
C ALA A 134 7.20 17.44 -10.34
N THR A 135 7.04 17.65 -9.04
CA THR A 135 7.38 16.68 -7.99
C THR A 135 6.14 16.27 -7.21
N TYR A 136 5.98 14.97 -7.03
CA TYR A 136 4.97 14.37 -6.18
C TYR A 136 5.63 13.81 -4.92
N THR A 137 4.93 13.93 -3.80
CA THR A 137 5.34 13.33 -2.53
C THR A 137 4.18 12.52 -1.96
N LEU A 138 4.38 11.21 -1.82
CA LEU A 138 3.47 10.29 -1.14
C LEU A 138 4.04 9.96 0.24
N VAL A 139 3.24 10.18 1.29
CA VAL A 139 3.59 9.87 2.68
C VAL A 139 2.57 8.91 3.25
N VAL A 140 3.04 7.85 3.91
CA VAL A 140 2.20 7.01 4.77
C VAL A 140 2.86 6.96 6.15
N SER A 141 2.13 7.38 7.17
CA SER A 141 2.65 7.48 8.53
C SER A 141 1.68 6.98 9.58
N ASP A 142 2.21 6.47 10.68
CA ASP A 142 1.46 6.15 11.89
C ASP A 142 2.16 6.72 13.13
N ASN A 143 1.40 6.89 14.21
CA ASN A 143 1.91 7.30 15.52
C ASN A 143 1.97 6.14 16.53
N GLY A 144 2.08 4.91 16.02
CA GLY A 144 2.17 3.70 16.82
C GLY A 144 3.59 3.42 17.31
N VAL A 145 3.90 2.13 17.48
CA VAL A 145 5.27 1.71 17.81
C VAL A 145 6.19 1.92 16.61
N SER A 146 7.36 2.50 16.85
CA SER A 146 8.41 2.60 15.84
C SER A 146 8.90 1.22 15.38
N LEU A 147 9.56 1.19 14.23
CA LEU A 147 10.25 0.00 13.75
C LEU A 147 11.25 -0.50 14.81
N PRO A 148 11.42 -1.83 14.97
CA PRO A 148 12.35 -2.38 15.96
C PRO A 148 13.77 -1.81 15.79
N PRO A 149 14.46 -1.43 16.88
CA PRO A 149 15.82 -0.91 16.81
C PRO A 149 16.76 -1.92 16.13
N GLY A 150 17.49 -1.46 15.11
CA GLY A 150 18.35 -2.33 14.28
C GLY A 150 17.66 -2.97 13.08
N LEU A 151 16.36 -2.72 12.86
CA LEU A 151 15.68 -3.07 11.61
C LEU A 151 16.17 -2.16 10.48
N ASP A 152 17.15 -2.64 9.72
CA ASP A 152 17.57 -1.99 8.48
C ASP A 152 16.47 -2.18 7.42
N TRP A 153 15.53 -1.23 7.34
CA TRP A 153 14.45 -1.24 6.35
C TRP A 153 14.99 -1.25 4.91
N ARG A 154 16.22 -0.73 4.69
CA ARG A 154 16.91 -0.77 3.38
C ARG A 154 17.46 -2.17 3.05
N LYS A 155 17.60 -3.05 4.04
CA LYS A 155 17.95 -4.48 3.89
C LYS A 155 16.77 -5.42 4.17
N ALA A 156 15.54 -4.89 4.25
CA ALA A 156 14.38 -5.58 4.83
C ALA A 156 14.16 -7.01 4.28
N LYS A 157 14.03 -7.93 5.23
CA LYS A 157 13.76 -9.36 5.05
C LYS A 157 12.29 -9.66 4.69
N THR A 158 11.38 -8.69 4.79
CA THR A 158 9.96 -8.88 4.46
C THR A 158 9.68 -8.49 3.01
N MET A 159 8.87 -9.30 2.33
CA MET A 159 8.58 -9.12 0.91
C MET A 159 7.80 -7.81 0.64
N GLY A 160 6.91 -7.38 1.54
CA GLY A 160 6.12 -6.14 1.38
C GLY A 160 6.98 -4.88 1.26
N LEU A 161 7.97 -4.70 2.15
CA LEU A 161 8.88 -3.54 2.07
C LEU A 161 9.81 -3.60 0.85
N ARG A 162 10.15 -4.80 0.36
CA ARG A 162 10.88 -4.96 -0.91
C ARG A 162 10.04 -4.50 -2.10
N LEU A 163 8.75 -4.82 -2.10
CA LEU A 163 7.82 -4.36 -3.14
C LEU A 163 7.61 -2.85 -3.08
N VAL A 164 7.43 -2.28 -1.88
CA VAL A 164 7.37 -0.81 -1.69
C VAL A 164 8.63 -0.15 -2.26
N SER A 165 9.81 -0.68 -1.92
CA SER A 165 11.08 -0.18 -2.47
C SER A 165 11.14 -0.31 -3.99
N PHE A 166 10.73 -1.44 -4.55
CA PHE A 166 10.69 -1.67 -6.00
C PHE A 166 9.74 -0.69 -6.71
N TRP A 167 8.50 -0.53 -6.24
CA TRP A 167 7.55 0.41 -6.82
C TRP A 167 8.04 1.86 -6.69
N ALA A 168 8.55 2.25 -5.53
CA ALA A 168 9.06 3.59 -5.29
C ALA A 168 10.26 3.93 -6.18
N THR A 169 11.24 3.03 -6.29
CA THR A 169 12.51 3.34 -6.96
C THR A 169 12.57 2.92 -8.42
N HIS A 170 11.91 1.82 -8.80
CA HIS A 170 11.98 1.27 -10.16
C HIS A 170 10.76 1.60 -11.01
N GLN A 171 9.54 1.63 -10.43
CA GLN A 171 8.34 2.00 -11.20
C GLN A 171 8.15 3.51 -11.25
N LEU A 172 8.26 4.19 -10.11
CA LEU A 172 8.12 5.65 -10.03
C LEU A 172 9.43 6.40 -10.34
N GLY A 173 10.58 5.72 -10.31
CA GLY A 173 11.89 6.37 -10.43
C GLY A 173 12.19 7.34 -9.29
N GLY A 174 11.55 7.15 -8.13
CA GLY A 174 11.61 8.04 -6.99
C GLY A 174 12.63 7.67 -5.92
N LYS A 175 12.62 8.46 -4.85
CA LYS A 175 13.41 8.29 -3.63
C LYS A 175 12.49 7.87 -2.48
N LEU A 176 12.86 6.82 -1.76
CA LEU A 176 12.18 6.37 -0.53
C LEU A 176 13.01 6.78 0.69
N GLU A 177 12.37 7.45 1.65
CA GLU A 177 12.91 7.83 2.95
C GLU A 177 12.00 7.34 4.07
N VAL A 178 12.57 7.05 5.24
CA VAL A 178 11.83 6.55 6.41
C VAL A 178 12.27 7.32 7.64
N ASP A 179 11.31 7.80 8.41
CA ASP A 179 11.49 8.41 9.73
C ASP A 179 10.74 7.56 10.77
N ASP A 180 11.44 7.09 11.79
CA ASP A 180 10.92 6.20 12.83
C ASP A 180 10.94 6.81 14.25
N ARG A 181 11.09 8.14 14.36
CA ARG A 181 11.27 8.82 15.66
C ARG A 181 10.01 8.95 16.51
N GLN A 182 8.83 9.03 15.90
CA GLN A 182 7.54 9.23 16.59
C GLN A 182 6.44 8.35 15.98
N GLY A 183 6.70 7.04 15.91
CA GLY A 183 5.97 6.09 15.08
C GLY A 183 6.78 5.77 13.82
N THR A 184 6.12 5.53 12.70
CA THR A 184 6.81 5.25 11.43
C THR A 184 6.21 6.09 10.31
N ALA A 185 7.05 6.79 9.55
CA ALA A 185 6.66 7.56 8.37
C ALA A 185 7.52 7.15 7.17
N PHE A 186 6.87 6.69 6.12
CA PHE A 186 7.50 6.41 4.82
C PHE A 186 7.16 7.56 3.88
N GLN A 187 8.18 8.15 3.27
CA GLN A 187 8.06 9.24 2.31
C GLN A 187 8.66 8.81 0.97
N ILE A 188 7.87 8.92 -0.10
CA ILE A 188 8.28 8.64 -1.47
C ILE A 188 8.17 9.94 -2.26
N THR A 189 9.29 10.40 -2.80
CA THR A 189 9.35 11.59 -3.66
C THR A 189 9.73 11.19 -5.07
N PHE A 190 8.95 11.59 -6.07
CA PHE A 190 9.13 11.21 -7.48
C PHE A 190 8.62 12.31 -8.42
N GLY A 191 9.06 12.30 -9.67
CA GLY A 191 8.53 13.20 -10.71
C GLY A 191 7.65 12.46 -11.71
N GLU A 192 6.88 13.18 -12.52
CA GLU A 192 6.16 12.59 -13.65
C GLU A 192 7.17 12.05 -14.68
N GLN A 193 7.09 10.76 -15.00
CA GLN A 193 7.98 10.16 -15.99
C GLN A 193 7.57 10.63 -17.40
N PRO A 194 8.50 11.10 -18.24
CA PRO A 194 8.16 11.45 -19.61
C PRO A 194 7.69 10.19 -20.36
N LYS A 195 6.54 10.31 -21.05
CA LYS A 195 5.99 9.24 -21.89
C LYS A 195 7.03 8.79 -22.92
N LYS A 196 7.33 7.49 -22.98
CA LYS A 196 8.13 6.88 -24.04
C LYS A 196 7.33 6.75 -25.34
#